data_AF-A0A974YKK9-F1
#
_entry.id   AF-A0A974YKK9-F1
#
_cell.length_a   1.000
_cell.length_b   1.000
_cell.length_c   1.000
_cell.angle_alpha   90.00
_cell.angle_beta   90.00
_cell.angle_gamma   90.00
#
_symmetry.space_group_name_H-M   'P 1'
#
loop_
_entity.id
_entity.type
_entity.pdbx_description
1 polymer ?
#
loop_
_entity_poly.entity_id
_entity_poly.type
_entity_poly.pdbx_seq_one_letter_code
_entity_poly.pdbx_strand_id
1 'polypeptide(L)'
;MANMMVKRVMETRAALEPVLKKLGLKPNVRYLDENSQILEFVPTSPDGKFSPVRIIFEGKDRSWENAHLSIGLWGCRVLGQTGFVSWKKFHASRFEVKAESEGRFEHLAFVLEHHEPVPAWVGVPNCIVNPNFGDHYELVSQFFKDAQIEQRYQEGQETPVESFRFRDESGRDIEISMRLHDSNATLRIDGRFIEEFYQLDREHLVKTIRDLRYQDPYPTYKG
;
A
#
# COMPACT_ATOMS: atom_id res chain seq x y z
N MET A 1 36.20 -0.11 -0.80
CA MET A 1 35.26 0.89 -0.24
C MET A 1 34.27 0.15 0.65
N ALA A 2 34.27 0.41 1.96
CA ALA A 2 33.19 -0.07 2.81
C ALA A 2 31.86 0.48 2.26
N ASN A 3 30.82 -0.37 2.18
CA ASN A 3 29.52 0.03 1.66
C ASN A 3 29.00 1.20 2.53
N MET A 4 28.95 2.42 1.97
CA MET A 4 28.62 3.63 2.75
C MET A 4 27.26 3.54 3.43
N MET A 5 26.31 2.80 2.85
CA MET A 5 25.04 2.51 3.51
C MET A 5 25.17 1.63 4.75
N VAL A 6 26.11 0.70 4.80
CA VAL A 6 26.39 -0.08 6.02
C VAL A 6 26.81 0.87 7.14
N LYS A 7 27.65 1.87 6.84
CA LYS A 7 28.02 2.92 7.80
C LYS A 7 26.79 3.70 8.27
N ARG A 8 25.91 4.15 7.36
CA ARG A 8 24.67 4.88 7.71
C ARG A 8 23.71 4.06 8.55
N VAL A 9 23.56 2.78 8.24
CA VAL A 9 22.76 1.84 9.04
C VAL A 9 23.33 1.71 10.45
N MET A 10 24.64 1.54 10.59
CA MET A 10 25.29 1.41 11.90
C MET A 10 25.18 2.70 12.73
N GLU A 11 25.46 3.86 12.12
CA GLU A 11 25.29 5.18 12.75
C GLU A 11 23.86 5.38 13.25
N THR A 12 22.87 5.12 12.38
CA THR A 12 21.45 5.28 12.70
C THR A 12 21.01 4.29 13.77
N ARG A 13 21.43 3.03 13.69
CA ARG A 13 21.10 2.00 14.68
C ARG A 13 21.65 2.35 16.05
N ALA A 14 22.92 2.76 16.13
CA ALA A 14 23.56 3.10 17.40
C ALA A 14 22.91 4.33 18.05
N ALA A 15 22.60 5.37 17.26
CA ALA A 15 22.03 6.60 17.79
C ALA A 15 20.53 6.50 18.13
N LEU A 16 19.77 5.67 17.41
CA LEU A 16 18.32 5.56 17.53
C LEU A 16 17.85 4.25 18.21
N GLU A 17 18.75 3.43 18.75
CA GLU A 17 18.38 2.14 19.35
C GLU A 17 17.21 2.22 20.34
N PRO A 18 17.15 3.18 21.29
CA PRO A 18 16.05 3.26 22.24
C PRO A 18 14.68 3.48 21.56
N VAL A 19 14.61 4.42 20.62
CA VAL A 19 13.37 4.73 19.90
C VAL A 19 12.97 3.59 18.96
N LEU A 20 13.93 2.99 18.25
CA LEU A 20 13.68 1.86 17.36
C LEU A 20 13.14 0.65 18.13
N LYS A 21 13.72 0.35 19.30
CA LYS A 21 13.24 -0.73 20.17
C LYS A 21 11.84 -0.44 20.71
N LYS A 22 11.58 0.81 21.15
CA LYS A 22 10.24 1.24 21.62
C LYS A 22 9.18 1.08 20.53
N LEU A 23 9.51 1.39 19.28
CA LEU A 23 8.59 1.30 18.14
C LEU A 23 8.54 -0.09 17.49
N GLY A 24 9.37 -1.05 17.92
CA GLY A 24 9.45 -2.37 17.29
C GLY A 24 10.01 -2.35 15.87
N LEU A 25 10.96 -1.45 15.60
CA LEU A 25 11.51 -1.18 14.28
C LEU A 25 12.99 -1.53 14.17
N LYS A 26 13.46 -1.79 12.95
CA LYS A 26 14.87 -1.91 12.59
C LYS A 26 15.15 -1.18 11.26
N PRO A 27 16.35 -0.63 11.07
CA PRO A 27 16.73 -0.05 9.79
C PRO A 27 16.86 -1.14 8.72
N ASN A 28 16.39 -0.83 7.51
CA ASN A 28 16.56 -1.62 6.30
C ASN A 28 17.01 -0.71 5.14
N VAL A 29 17.79 -1.26 4.21
CA VAL A 29 18.27 -0.51 3.04
C VAL A 29 17.57 -1.03 1.80
N ARG A 30 17.03 -0.10 1.00
CA ARG A 30 16.44 -0.37 -0.30
C ARG A 30 17.07 0.51 -1.36
N TYR A 31 17.32 -0.05 -2.53
CA TYR A 31 17.79 0.70 -3.69
C TYR A 31 16.60 1.39 -4.36
N LEU A 32 16.70 2.70 -4.60
CA LEU A 32 15.70 3.42 -5.40
C LEU A 32 16.14 3.46 -6.86
N ASP A 33 17.39 3.84 -7.09
CA ASP A 33 18.05 3.87 -8.40
C ASP A 33 19.58 3.77 -8.22
N GLU A 34 20.35 3.94 -9.30
CA GLU A 34 21.82 3.84 -9.29
C GLU A 34 22.50 4.90 -8.39
N ASN A 35 21.83 6.04 -8.18
CA ASN A 35 22.36 7.19 -7.45
C ASN A 35 21.66 7.42 -6.10
N SER A 36 20.52 6.79 -5.85
CA SER A 36 19.70 7.03 -4.66
C SER A 36 19.43 5.75 -3.85
N GLN A 37 19.64 5.83 -2.54
CA GLN A 37 19.36 4.73 -1.62
C GLN A 37 18.47 5.19 -0.47
N ILE A 38 17.61 4.29 -0.01
CA ILE A 38 16.63 4.55 1.03
C ILE A 38 17.04 3.76 2.27
N LEU A 39 17.16 4.46 3.40
CA LEU A 39 17.13 3.86 4.72
C LEU A 39 15.69 3.97 5.26
N GLU A 40 15.01 2.83 5.33
CA GLU A 40 13.65 2.73 5.85
C GLU A 40 13.64 2.00 7.20
N PHE A 41 12.58 2.18 7.97
CA PHE A 41 12.43 1.52 9.27
C PHE A 41 11.30 0.51 9.20
N VAL A 42 11.67 -0.77 9.18
CA VAL A 42 10.78 -1.92 8.99
C VAL A 42 10.51 -2.60 10.33
N PRO A 43 9.39 -3.33 10.49
CA PRO A 43 9.11 -4.02 11.73
C PRO A 43 10.14 -5.10 12.07
N THR A 44 10.33 -5.34 13.37
CA THR A 44 11.13 -6.46 13.87
C THR A 44 10.38 -7.78 13.87
N SER A 45 9.04 -7.76 13.87
CA SER A 45 8.17 -8.93 13.78
C SER A 45 7.39 -8.96 12.46
N PRO A 46 6.96 -10.15 11.96
CA PRO A 46 6.21 -10.26 10.70
C PRO A 46 4.88 -9.50 10.68
N ASP A 47 4.23 -9.37 11.84
CA ASP A 47 2.95 -8.69 12.08
C ASP A 47 3.13 -7.23 12.53
N GLY A 48 4.38 -6.74 12.58
CA GLY A 48 4.68 -5.41 13.09
C GLY A 48 4.32 -4.29 12.13
N LYS A 49 4.29 -3.07 12.66
CA LYS A 49 4.05 -1.85 11.90
C LYS A 49 5.37 -1.31 11.34
N PHE A 50 5.34 -0.68 10.17
CA PHE A 50 6.51 -0.02 9.58
C PHE A 50 6.44 1.50 9.80
N SER A 51 7.58 2.19 9.76
CA SER A 51 7.57 3.66 9.88
C SER A 51 7.20 4.34 8.56
N PRO A 52 6.33 5.36 8.57
CA PRO A 52 6.11 6.20 7.40
C PRO A 52 7.33 7.09 7.06
N VAL A 53 8.30 7.19 7.96
CA VAL A 53 9.51 7.99 7.82
C VAL A 53 10.59 7.17 7.11
N ARG A 54 11.26 7.79 6.15
CA ARG A 54 12.41 7.24 5.43
C ARG A 54 13.48 8.29 5.31
N ILE A 55 14.74 7.88 5.27
CA ILE A 55 15.86 8.75 4.91
C ILE A 55 16.30 8.36 3.50
N ILE A 56 16.32 9.33 2.60
CA ILE A 56 16.78 9.15 1.22
C ILE A 56 18.14 9.81 1.11
N PHE A 57 19.14 9.03 0.73
CA PHE A 57 20.50 9.48 0.44
C PHE A 57 20.66 9.60 -1.07
N GLU A 58 20.89 10.82 -1.54
CA GLU A 58 21.15 11.13 -2.94
C GLU A 58 22.67 11.18 -3.19
N GLY A 59 23.09 10.91 -4.43
CA GLY A 59 24.48 11.00 -4.85
C GLY A 59 25.35 9.78 -4.50
N LYS A 60 26.56 9.74 -5.08
CA LYS A 60 27.45 8.55 -5.01
C LYS A 60 28.09 8.31 -3.64
N ASP A 61 28.16 9.33 -2.81
CA ASP A 61 28.83 9.32 -1.50
C ASP A 61 27.87 9.01 -0.34
N ARG A 62 26.55 9.09 -0.58
CA ARG A 62 25.52 8.81 0.43
C ARG A 62 25.81 9.59 1.71
N SER A 63 26.22 10.84 1.52
CA SER A 63 26.53 11.78 2.60
C SER A 63 25.24 12.25 3.26
N TRP A 64 25.36 12.63 4.53
CA TRP A 64 24.24 13.26 5.25
C TRP A 64 23.92 14.66 4.71
N GLU A 65 24.86 15.29 4.00
CA GLU A 65 24.66 16.57 3.27
C GLU A 65 23.66 16.43 2.13
N ASN A 66 23.66 15.26 1.47
CA ASN A 66 22.73 14.95 0.38
C ASN A 66 21.54 14.11 0.86
N ALA A 67 21.27 14.08 2.17
CA ALA A 67 20.20 13.28 2.75
C ALA A 67 18.97 14.12 3.09
N HIS A 68 17.80 13.58 2.79
CA HIS A 68 16.53 14.19 3.19
C HIS A 68 15.59 13.12 3.78
N LEU A 69 14.66 13.58 4.61
CA LEU A 69 13.54 12.78 5.08
C LEU A 69 12.43 12.78 4.04
N SER A 70 11.87 11.60 3.81
CA SER A 70 10.59 11.44 3.14
C SER A 70 9.61 10.87 4.16
N ILE A 71 8.57 11.64 4.49
CA ILE A 71 7.54 11.24 5.44
C ILE A 71 6.25 10.99 4.67
N GLY A 72 5.77 9.74 4.67
CA GLY A 72 4.49 9.40 4.07
C GLY A 72 3.32 9.82 4.94
N LEU A 73 2.37 10.56 4.35
CA LEU A 73 1.07 10.79 4.98
C LEU A 73 0.14 9.65 4.58
N TRP A 74 -0.22 8.85 5.58
CA TRP A 74 -1.12 7.71 5.44
C TRP A 74 -2.47 8.04 6.05
N GLY A 75 -3.51 7.51 5.45
CA GLY A 75 -4.82 7.45 6.09
C GLY A 75 -5.39 6.04 5.98
N CYS A 76 -6.24 5.74 6.94
CA CYS A 76 -6.99 4.50 7.05
C CYS A 76 -8.46 4.78 6.76
N ARG A 77 -9.06 3.95 5.93
CA ARG A 77 -10.49 4.00 5.61
C ARG A 77 -11.13 2.67 5.96
N VAL A 78 -12.21 2.70 6.74
CA VAL A 78 -13.09 1.55 6.95
C VAL A 78 -13.98 1.38 5.72
N LEU A 79 -14.07 0.14 5.19
CA LEU A 79 -14.82 -0.16 3.98
C LEU A 79 -16.24 -0.66 4.32
N GLY A 80 -17.14 0.28 4.59
CA GLY A 80 -18.53 -0.04 4.93
C GLY A 80 -18.64 -0.89 6.20
N GLN A 81 -19.52 -1.88 6.20
CA GLN A 81 -19.71 -2.84 7.30
C GLN A 81 -18.97 -4.18 7.06
N THR A 82 -18.03 -4.23 6.12
CA THR A 82 -17.34 -5.47 5.71
C THR A 82 -16.33 -5.99 6.74
N GLY A 83 -15.95 -5.14 7.70
CA GLY A 83 -14.83 -5.39 8.61
C GLY A 83 -13.45 -5.14 8.01
N PHE A 84 -13.37 -4.78 6.72
CA PHE A 84 -12.11 -4.44 6.05
C PHE A 84 -11.71 -2.99 6.23
N VAL A 85 -10.40 -2.75 6.21
CA VAL A 85 -9.79 -1.41 6.14
C VAL A 85 -8.87 -1.30 4.94
N SER A 86 -8.76 -0.10 4.38
CA SER A 86 -7.77 0.22 3.34
C SER A 86 -6.84 1.33 3.84
N TRP A 87 -5.54 1.08 3.77
CA TRP A 87 -4.50 2.06 4.06
C TRP A 87 -3.94 2.60 2.76
N LYS A 88 -3.90 3.94 2.63
CA LYS A 88 -3.38 4.59 1.43
C LYS A 88 -2.43 5.72 1.82
N LYS A 89 -1.32 5.80 1.10
CA LYS A 89 -0.42 6.95 1.14
C LYS A 89 -0.97 8.02 0.21
N PHE A 90 -1.39 9.15 0.78
CA PHE A 90 -1.97 10.27 0.03
C PHE A 90 -0.90 11.26 -0.42
N HIS A 91 0.16 11.40 0.36
CA HIS A 91 1.22 12.36 0.08
C HIS A 91 2.56 11.90 0.68
N ALA A 92 3.64 12.50 0.21
CA ALA A 92 4.96 12.37 0.82
C ALA A 92 5.56 13.76 0.97
N SER A 93 5.87 14.16 2.19
CA SER A 93 6.54 15.42 2.44
C SER A 93 8.05 15.20 2.50
N ARG A 94 8.80 16.06 1.80
CA ARG A 94 10.26 16.12 1.86
C ARG A 94 10.67 17.11 2.95
N PHE A 95 11.55 16.69 3.85
CA PHE A 95 12.18 17.55 4.83
C PHE A 95 13.69 17.38 4.78
N GLU A 96 14.44 18.47 4.80
CA GLU A 96 15.89 18.39 4.83
C GLU A 96 16.36 17.77 6.16
N VAL A 97 17.31 16.83 6.08
CA VAL A 97 18.00 16.36 7.29
C VAL A 97 18.99 17.45 7.67
N LYS A 98 19.05 17.83 8.95
CA LYS A 98 20.10 18.75 9.42
C LYS A 98 21.46 18.04 9.28
N ALA A 99 22.14 18.31 8.17
CA ALA A 99 23.30 17.57 7.67
C ALA A 99 24.49 17.49 8.64
N GLU A 100 24.62 18.45 9.57
CA GLU A 100 25.82 18.62 10.39
C GLU A 100 25.61 18.88 11.90
N SER A 101 24.39 19.00 12.41
CA SER A 101 24.19 19.36 13.83
C SER A 101 24.26 18.17 14.79
N GLU A 102 24.78 18.40 16.01
CA GLU A 102 24.72 17.48 17.16
C GLU A 102 23.31 16.92 17.41
N GLY A 103 22.26 17.68 17.07
CA GLY A 103 20.85 17.26 17.22
C GLY A 103 20.22 16.47 16.06
N ARG A 104 20.98 15.96 15.07
CA ARG A 104 20.36 15.27 13.91
C ARG A 104 19.56 14.03 14.33
N PHE A 105 20.12 13.23 15.23
CA PHE A 105 19.50 11.98 15.67
C PHE A 105 18.40 12.24 16.68
N GLU A 106 18.51 13.32 17.47
CA GLU A 106 17.42 13.81 18.31
C GLU A 106 16.21 14.23 17.46
N HIS A 107 16.45 14.97 16.38
CA HIS A 107 15.40 15.34 15.42
C HIS A 107 14.80 14.10 14.73
N LEU A 108 15.64 13.15 14.30
CA LEU A 108 15.16 11.88 13.72
C LEU A 108 14.31 11.07 14.71
N ALA A 109 14.74 10.96 15.96
CA ALA A 109 13.99 10.30 17.02
C ALA A 109 12.62 10.97 17.22
N PHE A 110 12.61 12.30 17.35
CA PHE A 110 11.38 13.08 17.46
C PHE A 110 10.44 12.82 16.27
N VAL A 111 10.96 12.86 15.04
CA VAL A 111 10.16 12.63 13.83
C VAL A 111 9.59 11.22 13.79
N LEU A 112 10.37 10.20 14.18
CA LEU A 112 9.93 8.81 14.25
C LEU A 112 8.85 8.57 15.32
N GLU A 113 8.97 9.21 16.47
CA GLU A 113 7.96 9.09 17.53
C GLU A 113 6.69 9.88 17.22
N HIS A 114 6.85 11.05 16.58
CA HIS A 114 5.72 11.89 16.20
C HIS A 114 4.88 11.28 15.08
N HIS A 115 5.52 10.58 14.14
CA HIS A 115 4.84 9.90 13.05
C HIS A 115 4.72 8.41 13.36
N GLU A 116 3.63 8.05 14.05
CA GLU A 116 3.39 6.69 14.51
C GLU A 116 3.53 5.64 13.38
N PRO A 117 4.07 4.45 13.71
CA PRO A 117 4.14 3.35 12.75
C PRO A 117 2.77 2.97 12.18
N VAL A 118 2.75 2.68 10.89
CA VAL A 118 1.57 2.27 10.13
C VAL A 118 1.58 0.75 9.91
N PRO A 119 0.41 0.07 9.90
CA PRO A 119 0.36 -1.38 9.73
C PRO A 119 1.03 -1.85 8.44
N ALA A 120 1.74 -2.99 8.49
CA ALA A 120 2.05 -3.72 7.28
C ALA A 120 0.72 -4.18 6.67
N TRP A 121 0.31 -3.65 5.52
CA TRP A 121 -1.01 -4.01 4.96
C TRP A 121 -1.02 -5.42 4.35
N VAL A 122 0.14 -5.96 3.96
CA VAL A 122 0.28 -7.33 3.44
C VAL A 122 0.28 -8.33 4.59
N GLY A 123 -0.51 -9.39 4.49
CA GLY A 123 -0.57 -10.46 5.49
C GLY A 123 -1.38 -10.11 6.75
N VAL A 124 -1.86 -8.86 6.90
CA VAL A 124 -2.74 -8.48 8.00
C VAL A 124 -4.19 -8.84 7.65
N PRO A 125 -4.89 -9.61 8.52
CA PRO A 125 -6.28 -9.96 8.32
C PRO A 125 -7.16 -8.72 8.11
N ASN A 126 -8.09 -8.81 7.16
CA ASN A 126 -9.04 -7.74 6.82
C ASN A 126 -8.40 -6.39 6.46
N CYS A 127 -7.15 -6.40 5.97
CA CYS A 127 -6.49 -5.22 5.44
C CYS A 127 -6.32 -5.33 3.93
N ILE A 128 -6.87 -4.36 3.20
CA ILE A 128 -6.72 -4.26 1.76
C ILE A 128 -5.27 -3.95 1.41
N VAL A 129 -4.70 -4.75 0.53
CA VAL A 129 -3.32 -4.67 0.04
C VAL A 129 -3.21 -3.76 -1.18
N ASN A 130 -4.20 -3.78 -2.08
CA ASN A 130 -4.22 -2.91 -3.25
C ASN A 130 -4.91 -1.57 -2.91
N PRO A 131 -4.20 -0.43 -2.86
CA PRO A 131 -4.81 0.84 -2.49
C PRO A 131 -5.95 1.25 -3.43
N ASN A 132 -5.91 0.85 -4.71
CA ASN A 132 -6.95 1.18 -5.68
C ASN A 132 -8.25 0.43 -5.40
N PHE A 133 -8.19 -0.78 -4.83
CA PHE A 133 -9.37 -1.55 -4.43
C PHE A 133 -10.19 -0.77 -3.39
N GLY A 134 -9.53 -0.10 -2.44
CA GLY A 134 -10.21 0.74 -1.45
C GLY A 134 -10.95 1.94 -2.05
N ASP A 135 -10.40 2.57 -3.09
CA ASP A 135 -11.07 3.65 -3.82
C ASP A 135 -12.26 3.12 -4.63
N HIS A 136 -12.10 1.96 -5.26
CA HIS A 136 -13.15 1.33 -6.07
C HIS A 136 -14.31 0.80 -5.23
N TYR A 137 -14.06 0.32 -4.01
CA TYR A 137 -15.12 -0.12 -3.10
C TYR A 137 -16.15 0.99 -2.83
N GLU A 138 -15.69 2.23 -2.65
CA GLU A 138 -16.57 3.38 -2.42
C GLU A 138 -17.52 3.59 -3.61
N LEU A 139 -17.07 3.33 -4.83
CA LEU A 139 -17.92 3.39 -6.02
C LEU A 139 -18.89 2.22 -6.05
N VAL A 140 -18.40 0.99 -5.91
CA VAL A 140 -19.23 -0.22 -6.00
C VAL A 140 -20.34 -0.19 -4.94
N SER A 141 -20.02 0.15 -3.69
CA SER A 141 -20.96 0.18 -2.57
C SER A 141 -22.07 1.23 -2.69
N GLN A 142 -21.89 2.26 -3.54
CA GLN A 142 -22.97 3.21 -3.86
C GLN A 142 -24.08 2.58 -4.72
N PHE A 143 -23.74 1.58 -5.55
CA PHE A 143 -24.68 0.91 -6.44
C PHE A 143 -25.16 -0.43 -5.86
N PHE A 144 -24.26 -1.17 -5.21
CA PHE A 144 -24.51 -2.50 -4.66
C PHE A 144 -24.18 -2.52 -3.16
N LYS A 145 -25.21 -2.27 -2.33
CA LYS A 145 -25.05 -2.09 -0.87
C LYS A 145 -24.63 -3.38 -0.15
N ASP A 146 -24.89 -4.52 -0.75
CA ASP A 146 -24.55 -5.87 -0.28
C ASP A 146 -23.17 -6.33 -0.76
N ALA A 147 -22.40 -5.46 -1.43
CA ALA A 147 -21.06 -5.80 -1.90
C ALA A 147 -20.13 -6.23 -0.76
N GLN A 148 -19.69 -7.49 -0.87
CA GLN A 148 -18.74 -8.12 0.03
C GLN A 148 -17.32 -8.02 -0.53
N ILE A 149 -16.35 -8.13 0.36
CA ILE A 149 -14.94 -8.17 0.04
C ILE A 149 -14.44 -9.58 0.34
N GLU A 150 -13.75 -10.18 -0.63
CA GLU A 150 -13.03 -11.44 -0.46
C GLU A 150 -11.54 -11.23 -0.77
N GLN A 151 -10.67 -11.81 0.07
CA GLN A 151 -9.22 -11.85 -0.18
C GLN A 151 -8.76 -13.30 -0.31
N ARG A 152 -8.11 -13.61 -1.44
CA ARG A 152 -7.58 -14.96 -1.74
C ARG A 152 -6.07 -14.91 -1.95
N TYR A 153 -5.32 -15.59 -1.10
CA TYR A 153 -3.89 -15.82 -1.29
C TYR A 153 -3.68 -17.03 -2.20
N GLN A 154 -2.92 -16.84 -3.27
CA GLN A 154 -2.51 -17.93 -4.16
C GLN A 154 -1.11 -18.41 -3.76
N GLU A 155 -0.86 -19.70 -3.94
CA GLU A 155 0.45 -20.29 -3.63
C GLU A 155 1.56 -19.61 -4.45
N GLY A 156 2.67 -19.29 -3.78
CA GLY A 156 3.81 -18.61 -4.40
C GLY A 156 3.60 -17.12 -4.69
N GLN A 157 2.51 -16.51 -4.22
CA GLN A 157 2.23 -15.08 -4.43
C GLN A 157 2.20 -14.33 -3.10
N GLU A 158 2.96 -13.23 -3.00
CA GLU A 158 3.04 -12.42 -1.78
C GLU A 158 1.76 -11.58 -1.54
N THR A 159 1.13 -11.12 -2.63
CA THR A 159 -0.05 -10.23 -2.56
C THR A 159 -1.33 -10.99 -2.93
N PRO A 160 -2.43 -10.84 -2.17
CA PRO A 160 -3.69 -11.54 -2.43
C PRO A 160 -4.42 -10.95 -3.65
N VAL A 161 -5.28 -11.76 -4.25
CA VAL A 161 -6.34 -11.27 -5.13
C VAL A 161 -7.49 -10.78 -4.25
N GLU A 162 -7.92 -9.55 -4.49
CA GLU A 162 -9.00 -8.89 -3.77
C GLU A 162 -10.20 -8.76 -4.70
N SER A 163 -11.36 -9.21 -4.25
CA SER A 163 -12.58 -9.25 -5.06
C SER A 163 -13.73 -8.51 -4.40
N PHE A 164 -14.46 -7.72 -5.19
CA PHE A 164 -15.83 -7.35 -4.89
C PHE A 164 -16.74 -8.49 -5.30
N ARG A 165 -17.66 -8.91 -4.42
CA ARG A 165 -18.69 -9.90 -4.74
C ARG A 165 -20.07 -9.39 -4.35
N PHE A 166 -21.00 -9.42 -5.28
CA PHE A 166 -22.38 -8.95 -5.08
C PHE A 166 -23.31 -9.62 -6.09
N ARG A 167 -24.61 -9.43 -5.91
CA ARG A 167 -25.61 -9.84 -6.90
C ARG A 167 -26.17 -8.64 -7.61
N ASP A 168 -26.36 -8.77 -8.92
CA ASP A 168 -27.13 -7.78 -9.66
C ASP A 168 -28.65 -7.97 -9.47
N GLU A 169 -29.44 -7.08 -10.07
CA GLU A 169 -30.91 -7.13 -9.95
C GLU A 169 -31.53 -8.39 -10.60
N SER A 170 -30.81 -9.02 -11.54
CA SER A 170 -31.20 -10.28 -12.17
C SER A 170 -30.81 -11.51 -11.33
N GLY A 171 -30.13 -11.30 -10.20
CA GLY A 171 -29.66 -12.36 -9.30
C GLY A 171 -28.40 -13.07 -9.77
N ARG A 172 -27.69 -12.54 -10.77
CA ARG A 172 -26.40 -13.09 -11.24
C ARG A 172 -25.31 -12.77 -10.24
N ASP A 173 -24.40 -13.73 -10.02
CA ASP A 173 -23.27 -13.53 -9.12
C ASP A 173 -22.15 -12.76 -9.84
N ILE A 174 -21.84 -11.56 -9.37
CA ILE A 174 -20.82 -10.69 -9.94
C ILE A 174 -19.54 -10.79 -9.10
N GLU A 175 -18.40 -10.95 -9.76
CA GLU A 175 -17.07 -10.85 -9.16
C GLU A 175 -16.22 -9.84 -9.96
N ILE A 176 -15.69 -8.81 -9.30
CA ILE A 176 -14.65 -7.94 -9.87
C ILE A 176 -13.40 -8.14 -9.03
N SER A 177 -12.38 -8.76 -9.60
CA SER A 177 -11.15 -9.12 -8.90
C SER A 177 -9.94 -8.31 -9.39
N MET A 178 -9.06 -7.92 -8.48
CA MET A 178 -7.80 -7.23 -8.80
C MET A 178 -6.70 -7.63 -7.81
N ARG A 179 -5.45 -7.45 -8.22
CA ARG A 179 -4.28 -7.70 -7.38
C ARG A 179 -3.37 -6.48 -7.43
N LEU A 180 -2.67 -6.23 -6.32
CA LEU A 180 -1.56 -5.29 -6.34
C LEU A 180 -0.49 -5.77 -7.36
N HIS A 181 0.06 -4.84 -8.14
CA HIS A 181 1.02 -5.05 -9.24
C HIS A 181 0.47 -5.57 -10.56
N ASP A 182 -0.73 -6.14 -10.61
CA ASP A 182 -1.38 -6.47 -11.88
C ASP A 182 -1.86 -5.17 -12.56
N SER A 183 -1.82 -5.08 -13.89
CA SER A 183 -2.33 -3.87 -14.57
C SER A 183 -3.86 -3.85 -14.63
N ASN A 184 -4.49 -5.02 -14.63
CA ASN A 184 -5.91 -5.16 -14.95
C ASN A 184 -6.73 -5.62 -13.73
N ALA A 185 -8.01 -5.24 -13.74
CA ALA A 185 -9.07 -5.89 -12.99
C ALA A 185 -9.82 -6.85 -13.93
N THR A 186 -10.35 -7.93 -13.38
CA THR A 186 -11.13 -8.93 -14.12
C THR A 186 -12.58 -8.92 -13.66
N LEU A 187 -13.52 -8.86 -14.60
CA LEU A 187 -14.94 -9.06 -14.36
C LEU A 187 -15.34 -10.51 -14.68
N ARG A 188 -16.03 -11.14 -13.73
CA ARG A 188 -16.72 -12.42 -13.92
C ARG A 188 -18.20 -12.30 -13.55
N ILE A 189 -19.05 -12.98 -14.31
CA ILE A 189 -20.49 -13.11 -14.06
C ILE A 189 -20.81 -14.61 -14.02
N ASP A 190 -21.41 -15.08 -12.94
CA ASP A 190 -21.68 -16.50 -12.67
C ASP A 190 -20.42 -17.37 -12.85
N GLY A 191 -19.28 -16.82 -12.42
CA GLY A 191 -17.95 -17.46 -12.55
C GLY A 191 -17.34 -17.43 -13.95
N ARG A 192 -18.07 -16.96 -14.98
CA ARG A 192 -17.57 -16.85 -16.35
C ARG A 192 -16.81 -15.55 -16.54
N PHE A 193 -15.63 -15.64 -17.15
CA PHE A 193 -14.87 -14.47 -17.59
C PHE A 193 -15.67 -13.66 -18.61
N ILE A 194 -15.78 -12.36 -18.38
CA ILE A 194 -16.45 -11.42 -19.28
C ILE A 194 -15.44 -10.49 -19.93
N GLU A 195 -14.66 -9.78 -19.12
CA GLU A 195 -13.67 -8.82 -19.59
C GLU A 195 -12.53 -8.60 -18.58
N GLU A 196 -11.43 -8.05 -19.08
CA GLU A 196 -10.43 -7.35 -18.27
C GLU A 196 -10.39 -5.88 -18.67
N PHE A 197 -10.18 -5.02 -17.69
CA PHE A 197 -9.99 -3.59 -17.91
C PHE A 197 -8.90 -3.06 -16.99
N TYR A 198 -8.30 -1.93 -17.37
CA TYR A 198 -7.21 -1.35 -16.59
C TYR A 198 -7.70 -0.97 -15.20
N GLN A 199 -7.01 -1.44 -14.15
CA GLN A 199 -7.53 -1.26 -12.79
C GLN A 199 -7.50 0.19 -12.32
N LEU A 200 -6.79 1.11 -12.99
CA LEU A 200 -6.87 2.54 -12.67
C LEU A 200 -7.90 3.29 -13.52
N ASP A 201 -8.56 2.62 -14.47
CA ASP A 201 -9.59 3.21 -15.30
C ASP A 201 -10.92 3.29 -14.54
N ARG A 202 -11.04 4.36 -13.74
CA ARG A 202 -12.22 4.63 -12.93
C ARG A 202 -13.46 4.87 -13.79
N GLU A 203 -13.31 5.45 -14.99
CA GLU A 203 -14.44 5.71 -15.89
C GLU A 203 -15.03 4.42 -16.42
N HIS A 204 -14.17 3.49 -16.83
CA HIS A 204 -14.60 2.15 -17.27
C HIS A 204 -15.28 1.40 -16.13
N LEU A 205 -14.71 1.40 -14.91
CA LEU A 205 -15.37 0.77 -13.76
C LEU A 205 -16.76 1.36 -13.48
N VAL A 206 -16.90 2.68 -13.51
CA VAL A 206 -18.20 3.34 -13.30
C VAL A 206 -19.20 2.93 -14.38
N LYS A 207 -18.76 2.85 -15.64
CA LYS A 207 -19.59 2.37 -16.74
C LYS A 207 -20.02 0.92 -16.51
N THR A 208 -19.08 0.00 -16.26
CA THR A 208 -19.37 -1.41 -15.96
C THR A 208 -20.38 -1.56 -14.82
N ILE A 209 -20.20 -0.84 -13.71
CA ILE A 209 -21.11 -0.89 -12.55
C ILE A 209 -22.51 -0.36 -12.90
N ARG A 210 -22.61 0.67 -13.76
CA ARG A 210 -23.90 1.17 -14.26
C ARG A 210 -24.57 0.16 -15.19
N ASP A 211 -23.83 -0.42 -16.12
CA ASP A 211 -24.36 -1.37 -17.10
C ASP A 211 -24.88 -2.64 -16.38
N LEU A 212 -24.16 -3.10 -15.35
CA LEU A 212 -24.59 -4.19 -14.46
C LEU A 212 -25.87 -3.86 -13.68
N ARG A 213 -26.07 -2.60 -13.30
CA ARG A 213 -27.28 -2.17 -12.59
C ARG A 213 -28.49 -2.03 -13.52
N TYR A 214 -28.30 -1.46 -14.70
CA TYR A 214 -29.40 -1.14 -15.63
C TYR A 214 -29.70 -2.24 -16.66
N GLN A 215 -29.12 -3.43 -16.47
CA GLN A 215 -29.36 -4.62 -17.30
C GLN A 215 -29.08 -4.41 -18.78
N ASP A 216 -28.03 -3.67 -19.16
CA ASP A 216 -27.59 -3.74 -20.55
C ASP A 216 -27.02 -5.16 -20.78
N PRO A 217 -27.60 -5.99 -21.66
CA PRO A 217 -27.13 -7.36 -21.83
C PRO A 217 -25.70 -7.33 -22.35
N TYR A 218 -24.73 -7.61 -21.48
CA TYR A 218 -23.41 -8.04 -21.90
C TYR A 218 -23.60 -9.20 -22.89
N PRO A 219 -23.01 -9.15 -24.09
CA PRO A 219 -23.18 -10.20 -25.06
C PRO A 219 -22.67 -11.51 -24.46
N THR A 220 -23.59 -12.41 -24.14
CA THR A 220 -23.26 -13.77 -23.77
C THR A 220 -22.68 -14.42 -25.02
N TYR A 221 -21.35 -14.49 -25.13
CA TYR A 221 -20.72 -15.34 -26.13
C TYR A 221 -21.13 -16.78 -25.84
N LYS A 222 -21.97 -17.33 -26.71
CA LYS A 222 -22.23 -18.77 -26.75
C LYS A 222 -20.94 -19.43 -27.23
N GLY A 223 -20.32 -20.20 -26.35
CA GLY A 223 -19.33 -21.21 -26.74
C GLY A 223 -19.98 -22.31 -27.58
#